data_AF-A0A3B9EII8-F1
#
_entry.id   AF-A0A3B9EII8-F1
#
_cell.length_a   1.000
_cell.length_b   1.000
_cell.length_c   1.000
_cell.angle_alpha   90.00
_cell.angle_beta   90.00
_cell.angle_gamma   90.00
#
_symmetry.space_group_name_H-M   'P 1'
#
loop_
_entity.id
_entity.type
_entity.pdbx_description
1 polymer ?
#
loop_
_entity_poly.entity_id
_entity_poly.type
_entity_poly.pdbx_seq_one_letter_code
_entity_poly.pdbx_strand_id
1 'polypeptide(L)'
;MVAAPMLSHFAYDLNWNGVYAGIFMVDVLFFISLWLLAERGGRWWIVAIAGFQLIGTLGHLAPFLAHQRLAWAYFTLMWAVWALISVTAFFGVWEVEADRRYALGGRHGSKMVDGGGAGAAAAME
;
A
#
# COMPACT_ATOMS: atom_id res chain seq x y z
N MET A 1 29.04 -25.22 35.11
CA MET A 1 27.80 -24.44 34.88
C MET A 1 27.92 -23.61 33.59
N VAL A 2 27.91 -24.26 32.41
CA VAL A 2 28.01 -23.58 31.09
C VAL A 2 26.83 -23.92 30.17
N ALA A 3 26.11 -25.02 30.46
CA ALA A 3 24.96 -25.45 29.68
C ALA A 3 23.79 -24.44 29.73
N ALA A 4 23.52 -23.82 30.89
CA ALA A 4 22.43 -22.86 31.04
C ALA A 4 22.60 -21.59 30.16
N PRO A 5 23.75 -20.90 30.15
CA PRO A 5 23.93 -19.74 29.27
C PRO A 5 23.98 -20.10 27.78
N MET A 6 24.46 -21.30 27.41
CA MET A 6 24.41 -21.75 26.02
C MET A 6 22.98 -22.07 25.57
N LEU A 7 22.17 -22.72 26.42
CA LEU A 7 20.77 -22.99 26.11
C LEU A 7 19.97 -21.69 25.96
N SER A 8 20.24 -20.69 26.79
CA SER A 8 19.58 -19.39 26.68
C SER A 8 19.98 -18.64 25.41
N HIS A 9 21.24 -18.73 24.99
CA HIS A 9 21.69 -18.08 23.74
C HIS A 9 21.03 -18.73 22.52
N PHE A 10 21.00 -20.07 22.48
CA PHE A 10 20.31 -20.81 21.42
C PHE A 10 18.80 -20.52 21.39
N ALA A 11 18.15 -20.43 22.54
CA ALA A 11 16.72 -20.10 22.62
C ALA A 11 16.43 -18.66 22.17
N TYR A 12 17.30 -17.71 22.51
CA TYR A 12 17.19 -16.33 22.05
C TYR A 12 17.41 -16.22 20.54
N ASP A 13 18.42 -16.91 19.99
CA ASP A 13 18.70 -16.89 18.56
C ASP A 13 17.59 -17.58 17.75
N LEU A 14 17.00 -18.66 18.26
CA LEU A 14 15.84 -19.30 17.61
C LEU A 14 14.62 -18.37 17.61
N ASN A 15 14.34 -17.70 18.72
CA ASN A 15 13.20 -16.80 18.85
C ASN A 15 13.36 -15.57 17.93
N TRP A 16 14.54 -14.93 17.95
CA TRP A 16 14.84 -13.80 17.08
C TRP A 16 14.78 -14.17 15.60
N ASN A 17 15.38 -15.29 15.19
CA ASN A 17 15.28 -15.76 13.80
C ASN A 17 13.83 -16.07 13.41
N GLY A 18 13.03 -16.63 14.31
CA GLY A 18 11.59 -16.87 14.09
C GLY A 18 10.80 -15.58 13.88
N VAL A 19 11.09 -14.53 14.65
CA VAL A 19 10.45 -13.21 14.50
C VAL A 19 10.80 -12.58 13.15
N TYR A 20 12.08 -12.57 12.75
CA TYR A 20 12.51 -12.03 11.46
C TYR A 20 11.91 -12.82 10.28
N ALA A 21 11.88 -14.14 10.38
CA ALA A 21 11.23 -15.00 9.38
C ALA A 21 9.72 -14.72 9.28
N GLY A 22 9.05 -14.51 10.42
CA GLY A 22 7.64 -14.14 10.47
C GLY A 22 7.36 -12.80 9.80
N ILE A 23 8.17 -11.76 10.09
CA ILE A 23 8.04 -10.44 9.47
C ILE A 23 8.23 -10.54 7.95
N PHE A 24 9.28 -11.23 7.50
CA PHE A 24 9.53 -11.44 6.07
C PHE A 24 8.36 -12.15 5.38
N MET A 25 7.80 -13.18 6.01
CA MET A 25 6.65 -13.91 5.47
C MET A 25 5.40 -13.03 5.37
N VAL A 26 5.14 -12.17 6.37
CA VAL A 26 4.05 -11.19 6.34
C VAL A 26 4.24 -10.19 5.20
N ASP A 27 5.46 -9.68 4.99
CA ASP A 27 5.75 -8.74 3.91
C ASP A 27 5.55 -9.36 2.52
N VAL A 28 5.95 -10.63 2.34
CA VAL A 28 5.72 -11.37 1.10
C VAL A 28 4.22 -11.59 0.85
N LEU A 29 3.47 -12.00 1.86
CA LEU A 29 2.01 -12.18 1.74
C LEU A 29 1.30 -10.86 1.44
N PHE A 30 1.75 -9.76 2.04
CA PHE A 30 1.22 -8.44 1.78
C PHE A 30 1.52 -7.98 0.35
N PHE A 31 2.75 -8.21 -0.14
CA PHE A 31 3.11 -7.96 -1.54
C PHE A 31 2.22 -8.76 -2.51
N ILE A 32 2.03 -10.06 -2.28
CA ILE A 32 1.18 -10.91 -3.12
C ILE A 32 -0.26 -10.39 -3.13
N SER A 33 -0.78 -9.99 -1.97
CA SER A 33 -2.14 -9.45 -1.85
C SER A 33 -2.29 -8.15 -2.66
N LEU A 34 -1.31 -7.25 -2.58
CA LEU A 34 -1.28 -6.01 -3.36
C LEU A 34 -1.13 -6.29 -4.85
N TRP A 35 -0.33 -7.27 -5.23
CA TRP A 35 -0.14 -7.67 -6.63
C TRP A 35 -1.45 -8.19 -7.24
N LEU A 36 -2.13 -9.10 -6.55
CA LEU A 36 -3.44 -9.62 -6.98
C LEU A 36 -4.48 -8.50 -7.07
N LEU A 37 -4.43 -7.52 -6.16
CA LEU A 37 -5.32 -6.36 -6.21
C LEU A 37 -4.96 -5.42 -7.39
N ALA A 38 -3.68 -5.26 -7.70
CA ALA A 38 -3.20 -4.49 -8.83
C ALA A 38 -3.68 -5.10 -10.16
N GLU A 39 -3.57 -6.42 -10.33
CA GLU A 39 -4.03 -7.13 -11.52
C GLU A 39 -5.55 -6.98 -11.74
N ARG A 40 -6.34 -6.96 -10.67
CA ARG A 40 -7.80 -6.84 -10.74
C ARG A 40 -8.30 -5.40 -10.84
N GLY A 41 -7.62 -4.48 -10.17
CA GLY A 41 -8.09 -3.10 -9.98
C GLY A 41 -7.78 -2.19 -11.16
N GLY A 42 -6.72 -2.49 -11.93
CA GLY A 42 -6.29 -1.64 -13.06
C GLY A 42 -5.91 -0.20 -12.65
N ARG A 43 -5.70 0.06 -11.35
CA ARG A 43 -5.37 1.39 -10.82
C ARG A 43 -3.87 1.51 -10.59
N TRP A 44 -3.28 2.54 -11.17
CA TRP A 44 -1.84 2.79 -11.14
C TRP A 44 -1.27 2.84 -9.71
N TRP A 45 -2.01 3.39 -8.75
CA TRP A 45 -1.56 3.55 -7.38
C TRP A 45 -1.41 2.21 -6.64
N ILE A 46 -2.18 1.19 -7.00
CA ILE A 46 -2.06 -0.16 -6.40
C ILE A 46 -0.77 -0.82 -6.90
N VAL A 47 -0.46 -0.67 -8.19
CA VAL A 47 0.79 -1.15 -8.80
C VAL A 47 2.00 -0.47 -8.16
N ALA A 48 1.93 0.85 -7.96
CA ALA A 48 3.00 1.61 -7.32
C ALA A 48 3.23 1.16 -5.86
N ILE A 49 2.16 0.96 -5.07
CA ILE A 49 2.27 0.43 -3.69
C ILE A 49 2.87 -0.98 -3.69
N ALA A 50 2.46 -1.85 -4.60
CA ALA A 50 3.05 -3.19 -4.73
C ALA A 50 4.56 -3.12 -5.04
N GLY A 51 4.96 -2.20 -5.92
CA GLY A 51 6.38 -1.96 -6.23
C GLY A 51 7.19 -1.48 -5.03
N PHE A 52 6.68 -0.52 -4.25
CA PHE A 52 7.35 -0.07 -3.03
C PHE A 52 7.43 -1.16 -1.97
N GLN A 53 6.36 -1.96 -1.81
CA GLN A 53 6.35 -3.10 -0.91
C GLN A 53 7.44 -4.11 -1.30
N LEU A 54 7.59 -4.41 -2.60
CA LEU A 54 8.65 -5.28 -3.10
C LEU A 54 10.05 -4.75 -2.77
N ILE A 55 10.28 -3.44 -2.91
CA ILE A 55 11.55 -2.81 -2.52
C ILE A 55 11.82 -3.00 -1.01
N GLY A 56 10.78 -2.86 -0.17
CA GLY A 56 10.87 -3.16 1.27
C GLY A 56 11.26 -4.62 1.54
N THR A 57 10.58 -5.56 0.89
CA THR A 57 10.86 -7.00 1.03
C THR A 57 12.28 -7.36 0.58
N LEU A 58 12.75 -6.78 -0.53
CA LEU A 58 14.13 -6.94 -0.99
C LEU A 58 15.13 -6.25 -0.06
N GLY A 59 14.75 -5.14 0.57
CA GLY A 59 15.56 -4.47 1.59
C GLY A 59 15.81 -5.35 2.83
N HIS A 60 14.91 -6.28 3.14
CA HIS A 60 15.12 -7.29 4.18
C HIS A 60 16.16 -8.36 3.81
N LEU A 61 16.48 -8.51 2.51
CA LEU A 61 17.56 -9.40 2.05
C LEU A 61 18.94 -8.74 2.13
N ALA A 62 19.02 -7.40 2.14
CA ALA A 62 20.29 -6.67 2.14
C ALA A 62 21.25 -7.04 3.30
N PRO A 63 20.79 -7.26 4.55
CA PRO A 63 21.66 -7.68 5.66
C PRO A 63 22.30 -9.06 5.46
N PHE A 64 21.74 -9.91 4.60
CA PHE A 64 22.32 -11.23 4.29
C PHE A 64 23.46 -11.14 3.26
N LEU A 65 23.51 -10.07 2.47
CA LEU A 65 24.50 -9.86 1.40
C LEU A 65 25.70 -9.01 1.86
N ALA A 66 25.48 -8.10 2.81
CA ALA A 66 26.50 -7.17 3.28
C ALA A 66 27.03 -7.54 4.68
N HIS A 67 28.33 -7.81 4.79
CA HIS A 67 29.02 -8.08 6.07
C HIS A 67 29.11 -6.85 6.99
N GLN A 68 28.86 -5.64 6.47
CA GLN A 68 28.75 -4.41 7.27
C GLN A 68 27.28 -4.06 7.53
N ARG A 69 26.89 -4.08 8.80
CA ARG A 69 25.59 -3.59 9.28
C ARG A 69 25.50 -2.06 9.12
N LEU A 70 25.09 -1.58 7.95
CA LEU A 70 24.59 -0.21 7.79
C LEU A 70 23.16 -0.11 8.35
N ALA A 71 23.02 -0.32 9.66
CA ALA A 71 21.71 -0.33 10.33
C ALA A 71 20.91 0.95 10.04
N TRP A 72 21.59 2.11 10.01
CA TRP A 72 20.95 3.39 9.70
C TRP A 72 20.40 3.49 8.28
N ALA A 73 21.11 2.98 7.28
CA ALA A 73 20.63 2.99 5.89
C ALA A 73 19.41 2.07 5.71
N TYR A 74 19.38 0.95 6.44
CA TYR A 74 18.21 0.08 6.46
C TYR A 74 17.00 0.78 7.09
N PHE A 75 17.17 1.43 8.25
CA PHE A 75 16.07 2.16 8.90
C PHE A 75 15.54 3.28 8.01
N THR A 76 16.41 4.08 7.39
CA THR A 76 15.97 5.17 6.50
C THR A 76 15.30 4.63 5.25
N LEU A 77 15.79 3.54 4.67
CA LEU A 77 15.15 2.87 3.53
C LEU A 77 13.75 2.40 3.89
N MET A 78 13.57 1.71 5.02
CA MET A 78 12.25 1.25 5.45
C MET A 78 11.31 2.43 5.68
N TRP A 79 11.76 3.47 6.38
CA TRP A 79 10.98 4.70 6.56
C TRP A 79 10.55 5.34 5.23
N ALA A 80 11.46 5.42 4.26
CA ALA A 80 11.16 5.97 2.95
C ALA A 80 10.13 5.12 2.20
N VAL A 81 10.26 3.79 2.24
CA VAL A 81 9.29 2.86 1.62
C VAL A 81 7.90 3.04 2.23
N TRP A 82 7.80 3.05 3.56
CA TRP A 82 6.51 3.22 4.26
C TRP A 82 5.89 4.60 3.99
N ALA A 83 6.71 5.66 3.93
CA ALA A 83 6.25 7.00 3.58
C ALA A 83 5.71 7.05 2.14
N LEU A 84 6.43 6.45 1.18
CA LEU A 84 6.00 6.37 -0.22
C LEU A 84 4.69 5.60 -0.37
N ILE A 85 4.57 4.43 0.28
CA ILE A 85 3.33 3.64 0.31
C ILE A 85 2.17 4.49 0.84
N SER A 86 2.38 5.20 1.96
CA SER A 86 1.34 6.00 2.61
C SER A 86 0.88 7.17 1.72
N VAL A 87 1.82 7.90 1.12
CA VAL A 87 1.53 9.02 0.23
C VAL A 87 0.84 8.54 -1.05
N THR A 88 1.31 7.45 -1.67
CA THR A 88 0.68 6.87 -2.86
C THR A 88 -0.73 6.36 -2.56
N ALA A 89 -0.95 5.70 -1.43
CA ALA A 89 -2.28 5.28 -1.00
C ALA A 89 -3.22 6.48 -0.81
N PHE A 90 -2.74 7.55 -0.19
CA PHE A 90 -3.52 8.76 -0.01
C PHE A 90 -3.97 9.37 -1.35
N PHE A 91 -3.04 9.56 -2.29
CA PHE A 91 -3.38 10.09 -3.61
C PHE A 91 -4.29 9.15 -4.41
N GLY A 92 -4.04 7.84 -4.33
CA GLY A 92 -4.86 6.84 -5.00
C GLY A 92 -6.31 6.82 -4.53
N VAL A 93 -6.54 6.91 -3.22
CA VAL A 93 -7.88 7.00 -2.62
C VAL A 93 -8.53 8.34 -2.93
N TRP A 94 -7.76 9.43 -2.89
CA TRP A 94 -8.26 10.76 -3.23
C TRP A 94 -8.78 10.83 -4.67
N GLU A 95 -8.06 10.25 -5.63
CA GLU A 95 -8.47 10.18 -7.04
C GLU A 95 -9.79 9.41 -7.20
N VAL A 96 -9.94 8.26 -6.52
CA VAL A 96 -11.18 7.47 -6.52
C VAL A 96 -12.36 8.28 -6.00
N GLU A 97 -12.17 9.04 -4.92
CA GLU A 97 -13.22 9.86 -4.32
C GLU A 97 -13.52 11.11 -5.15
N ALA A 98 -12.51 11.69 -5.80
CA ALA A 98 -12.70 12.80 -6.73
C ALA A 98 -13.57 12.35 -7.93
N ASP A 99 -13.22 11.24 -8.58
CA ASP A 99 -14.01 10.64 -9.67
C ASP A 99 -15.47 10.39 -9.24
N ARG A 100 -15.66 9.85 -8.04
CA ARG A 100 -17.00 9.59 -7.49
C ARG A 100 -17.82 10.87 -7.33
N ARG A 101 -17.21 11.97 -6.89
CA ARG A 101 -17.87 13.27 -6.74
C ARG A 101 -18.25 13.87 -8.09
N TYR A 102 -17.36 13.80 -9.08
CA TYR A 102 -17.65 14.28 -10.43
C TYR A 102 -18.81 13.49 -11.08
N ALA A 103 -18.83 12.17 -10.92
CA ALA A 103 -19.91 11.31 -11.43
C ALA A 103 -21.27 11.60 -10.77
N LEU A 104 -21.29 12.02 -9.50
CA LEU A 104 -22.51 12.44 -8.80
C LEU A 104 -22.96 13.84 -9.23
N GLY A 105 -22.03 14.78 -9.41
CA GLY A 105 -22.31 16.13 -9.91
C GLY A 105 -22.89 16.15 -11.33
N GLY A 106 -22.36 15.31 -12.23
CA GLY A 106 -22.88 15.18 -13.60
C GLY A 106 -24.34 14.70 -13.67
N ARG A 107 -24.75 13.80 -12.77
CA ARG A 107 -26.16 13.34 -12.69
C ARG A 107 -27.14 14.43 -12.24
N HIS A 108 -26.70 15.37 -11.39
CA HIS A 108 -27.53 16.49 -10.96
C HIS A 108 -27.66 17.55 -12.07
N GLY A 109 -26.58 17.82 -12.83
CA GLY A 109 -26.61 18.72 -13.98
C GLY A 109 -27.53 18.22 -15.10
N SER A 110 -27.49 16.92 -15.43
CA SER A 110 -28.35 16.32 -16.45
C SER A 110 -29.85 16.45 -16.11
N LYS A 111 -30.24 16.33 -14.83
CA LYS A 111 -31.64 16.51 -14.41
C LYS A 111 -32.15 17.95 -14.54
N MET A 112 -31.27 18.95 -14.45
CA MET A 112 -31.68 20.35 -14.60
C MET A 112 -31.89 20.75 -16.07
N VAL A 113 -31.17 20.12 -17.00
CA VAL A 113 -31.33 20.39 -18.45
C VAL A 113 -32.64 19.79 -18.98
N ASP A 114 -33.03 18.61 -18.53
CA ASP A 114 -34.28 17.96 -18.98
C ASP A 114 -35.56 18.60 -18.40
N GLY A 115 -35.44 19.43 -17.35
CA GLY A 115 -36.58 20.08 -16.69
C GLY A 115 -37.01 21.43 -17.26
N GLY A 116 -36.24 22.02 -18.18
CA GLY A 116 -36.44 23.40 -18.63
C GLY A 116 -37.26 23.60 -19.91
N GLY A 117 -37.55 22.55 -20.68
CA GLY A 117 -38.05 22.68 -22.06
C GLY A 117 -39.55 22.50 -22.27
N ALA A 118 -40.24 21.73 -21.41
CA ALA A 118 -41.61 21.29 -21.71
C ALA A 118 -42.71 22.21 -21.15
N GLY A 119 -42.41 23.08 -20.19
CA GLY A 119 -43.41 23.94 -19.54
C GLY A 119 -43.61 25.32 -20.17
N ALA A 120 -42.63 25.83 -20.94
CA ALA A 120 -42.69 27.18 -21.50
C ALA A 120 -43.56 27.27 -22.77
N ALA A 121 -43.72 26.17 -23.51
CA ALA A 121 -44.53 26.14 -24.73
C ALA A 121 -46.04 25.96 -24.46
N ALA A 122 -46.42 25.43 -23.29
CA ALA A 122 -47.83 25.15 -22.95
C ALA A 122 -48.57 26.34 -22.29
N ALA A 123 -47.88 27.47 -22.06
CA ALA A 123 -48.46 28.67 -21.44
C ALA A 123 -48.79 29.80 -22.44
N MET A 124 -48.70 29.53 -23.74
CA MET A 124 -48.97 30.50 -24.83
C MET A 124 -50.20 30.13 -25.68
N GLU A 125 -51.12 29.31 -25.18
CA GLU A 125 -52.44 29.09 -25.80
C GLU A 125 -53.58 29.49 -24.85
#